data_AF-A0AAW1IG35-F1
#
_entry.id   AF-A0AAW1IG35-F1
#
_cell.length_a   1.000
_cell.length_b   1.000
_cell.length_c   1.000
_cell.angle_alpha   90.00
_cell.angle_beta   90.00
_cell.angle_gamma   90.00
#
_symmetry.space_group_name_H-M   'P 1'
#
loop_
_entity.id
_entity.type
_entity.pdbx_description
1 polymer ?
#
loop_
_entity_poly.entity_id
_entity_poly.type
_entity_poly.pdbx_seq_one_letter_code
_entity_poly.pdbx_strand_id
1 'polypeptide(L)'
;MRPLKTLIKKVKITKAHKFIYARPFNGLPSEDDLQIVEEELPELKDGEFLAQAVYLSVDPYMRAYSYKLPLGSTMMGSQVAKIVDSKNDNYPIGRHVVGEFGWRTLTIGTAKPAGLLKRAPYLVPDGEAIPLSLFLGILGLPGNSAYFGFLEICKPQHGNTVAISGAGGAVGSHVGQIAKIKSCNVIGISGSDEKNIWLRSVGFDHVINYKTENVATALKRCAPNGVDCYFDNVGGELSSDVMQRMNRNGRIAVCGSIVSYNVTHGELPKEKQFQKIYNL
;
A
#
# COMPACT_ATOMS: atom_id res chain seq x y z
N MET A 1 65.36 2.38 -9.33
CA MET A 1 64.40 1.27 -9.36
C MET A 1 63.21 1.62 -8.48
N ARG A 2 61.98 1.68 -9.03
CA ARG A 2 60.75 1.87 -8.25
C ARG A 2 60.18 0.48 -7.89
N PRO A 3 59.73 0.23 -6.66
CA PRO A 3 58.89 -0.93 -6.39
C PRO A 3 57.45 -0.60 -6.75
N LEU A 4 56.86 -1.41 -7.65
CA LEU A 4 55.42 -1.54 -7.83
C LEU A 4 54.80 -1.98 -6.49
N LYS A 5 54.15 -1.06 -5.78
CA LYS A 5 53.09 -1.45 -4.83
C LYS A 5 51.84 -1.71 -5.66
N THR A 6 51.67 -2.94 -6.12
CA THR A 6 50.40 -3.43 -6.66
C THR A 6 49.40 -3.44 -5.51
N LEU A 7 48.66 -2.34 -5.39
CA LEU A 7 47.55 -2.18 -4.46
C LEU A 7 46.39 -3.01 -5.01
N ILE A 8 46.38 -4.32 -4.73
CA ILE A 8 45.17 -5.12 -4.90
C ILE A 8 44.25 -4.67 -3.76
N LYS A 9 43.46 -3.62 -3.98
CA LYS A 9 42.25 -3.38 -3.19
C LYS A 9 41.43 -4.65 -3.34
N LYS A 10 41.35 -5.46 -2.29
CA LYS A 10 40.37 -6.55 -2.22
C LYS A 10 39.00 -5.91 -2.39
N VAL A 11 38.38 -6.09 -3.55
CA VAL A 11 36.98 -5.74 -3.79
C VAL A 11 36.18 -6.46 -2.73
N LYS A 12 35.56 -5.72 -1.82
CA LYS A 12 34.72 -6.30 -0.77
C LYS A 12 33.41 -6.72 -1.43
N ILE A 13 33.38 -7.95 -1.96
CA ILE A 13 32.17 -8.54 -2.54
C ILE A 13 31.07 -8.51 -1.49
N THR A 14 30.00 -7.79 -1.81
CA THR A 14 28.83 -7.65 -0.93
C THR A 14 27.70 -8.49 -1.49
N LYS A 15 27.21 -9.46 -0.73
CA LYS A 15 26.15 -10.39 -1.16
C LYS A 15 24.78 -9.92 -0.68
N ALA A 16 23.82 -9.82 -1.58
CA ALA A 16 22.44 -9.50 -1.32
C ALA A 16 21.55 -10.72 -1.59
N HIS A 17 20.63 -11.01 -0.68
CA HIS A 17 19.50 -11.90 -0.95
C HIS A 17 18.31 -11.08 -1.46
N LYS A 18 17.62 -11.57 -2.48
CA LYS A 18 16.43 -10.94 -3.07
C LYS A 18 15.38 -11.98 -3.45
N PHE A 19 14.10 -11.60 -3.32
CA PHE A 19 13.01 -12.37 -3.93
C PHE A 19 12.90 -11.96 -5.39
N ILE A 20 12.80 -12.95 -6.28
CA ILE A 20 12.48 -12.75 -7.69
C ILE A 20 11.05 -13.19 -7.98
N TYR A 21 10.39 -12.48 -8.89
CA TYR A 21 9.12 -12.89 -9.49
C TYR A 21 9.41 -14.04 -10.46
N ALA A 22 9.26 -15.27 -9.96
CA ALA A 22 9.70 -16.48 -10.67
C ALA A 22 8.68 -16.94 -11.70
N ARG A 23 7.38 -16.83 -11.38
CA ARG A 23 6.28 -17.26 -12.25
C ARG A 23 5.11 -16.27 -12.22
N PRO A 24 4.28 -16.22 -13.27
CA PRO A 24 3.05 -15.43 -13.25
C PRO A 24 2.11 -15.88 -12.14
N PHE A 25 1.57 -14.93 -11.37
CA PHE A 25 0.54 -15.22 -10.39
C PHE A 25 -0.75 -15.67 -11.08
N ASN A 26 -1.13 -16.94 -10.89
CA ASN A 26 -2.39 -17.51 -11.40
C ASN A 26 -3.34 -17.76 -10.23
N GLY A 27 -4.41 -16.98 -10.15
CA GLY A 27 -5.27 -16.99 -8.96
C GLY A 27 -4.59 -16.36 -7.75
N LEU A 28 -4.63 -17.05 -6.61
CA LEU A 28 -3.91 -16.68 -5.40
C LEU A 28 -2.40 -16.95 -5.58
N PRO A 29 -1.51 -16.02 -5.19
CA PRO A 29 -0.08 -16.29 -5.15
C PRO A 29 0.26 -17.50 -4.28
N SER A 30 1.21 -18.29 -4.74
CA SER A 30 1.80 -19.43 -4.07
C SER A 30 3.29 -19.21 -3.79
N GLU A 31 3.88 -20.04 -2.93
CA GLU A 31 5.31 -19.96 -2.63
C GLU A 31 6.19 -20.18 -3.88
N ASP A 32 5.72 -20.98 -4.84
CA ASP A 32 6.45 -21.25 -6.10
C ASP A 32 6.51 -20.05 -7.06
N ASP A 33 5.70 -19.02 -6.84
CA ASP A 33 5.68 -17.83 -7.69
C ASP A 33 6.83 -16.86 -7.37
N LEU A 34 7.47 -17.03 -6.21
CA LEU A 34 8.58 -16.23 -5.73
C LEU A 34 9.76 -17.12 -5.36
N GLN A 35 10.98 -16.71 -5.69
CA GLN A 35 12.17 -17.46 -5.32
C GLN A 35 13.21 -16.53 -4.67
N ILE A 36 13.87 -17.00 -3.61
CA ILE A 36 15.01 -16.29 -3.04
C ILE A 36 16.26 -16.66 -3.84
N VAL A 37 17.00 -15.64 -4.29
CA VAL A 37 18.30 -15.79 -4.94
C VAL A 37 19.34 -14.90 -4.28
N GLU A 38 20.60 -15.33 -4.35
CA GLU A 38 21.75 -14.53 -3.96
C GLU A 38 22.28 -13.73 -5.17
N GLU A 39 22.70 -12.50 -4.94
CA GLU A 39 23.29 -11.59 -5.92
C GLU A 39 24.55 -10.96 -5.34
N GLU A 40 25.64 -10.96 -6.11
CA GLU A 40 26.82 -10.17 -5.78
C GLU A 40 26.65 -8.74 -6.28
N LEU A 41 26.84 -7.77 -5.38
CA LEU A 41 26.77 -6.36 -5.69
C LEU A 41 28.14 -5.82 -6.10
N PRO A 42 28.20 -4.99 -7.17
CA PRO A 42 29.42 -4.32 -7.57
C PRO A 42 29.84 -3.25 -6.54
N GLU A 43 31.04 -2.70 -6.69
CA GLU A 43 31.45 -1.52 -5.92
C GLU A 43 30.59 -0.30 -6.27
N LEU A 44 30.34 0.55 -5.27
CA LEU A 44 29.61 1.80 -5.45
C LEU A 44 30.32 2.73 -6.44
N LYS A 45 29.53 3.36 -7.30
CA LYS A 45 29.96 4.47 -8.19
C LYS A 45 29.59 5.81 -7.56
N ASP A 46 30.15 6.89 -8.12
CA ASP A 46 29.86 8.25 -7.65
C ASP A 46 28.36 8.56 -7.80
N GLY A 47 27.78 9.15 -6.75
CA GLY A 47 26.34 9.41 -6.68
C GLY A 47 25.49 8.22 -6.23
N GLU A 48 26.09 7.05 -5.95
CA GLU A 48 25.39 5.87 -5.43
C GLU A 48 25.56 5.72 -3.90
N PHE A 49 24.63 5.00 -3.28
CA PHE A 49 24.71 4.59 -1.88
C PHE A 49 24.29 3.12 -1.72
N LEU A 50 24.83 2.44 -0.72
CA LEU A 50 24.41 1.09 -0.33
C LEU A 50 23.47 1.17 0.86
N ALA A 51 22.26 0.63 0.71
CA ALA A 51 21.25 0.60 1.76
C ALA A 51 20.87 -0.83 2.14
N GLN A 52 20.80 -1.10 3.44
CA GLN A 52 20.36 -2.36 4.03
C GLN A 52 18.90 -2.27 4.48
N ALA A 53 18.08 -3.20 4.02
CA ALA A 53 16.66 -3.26 4.37
C ALA A 53 16.45 -3.39 5.87
N VAL A 54 15.52 -2.60 6.41
CA VAL A 54 15.04 -2.69 7.80
C VAL A 54 13.60 -3.18 7.82
N TYR A 55 12.77 -2.60 6.94
CA TYR A 55 11.38 -3.00 6.72
C TYR A 55 11.06 -3.08 5.23
N LEU A 56 10.23 -4.06 4.86
CA LEU A 56 9.66 -4.21 3.53
C LEU A 56 8.15 -3.98 3.61
N SER A 57 7.59 -3.25 2.65
CA SER A 57 6.13 -3.14 2.50
C SER A 57 5.58 -4.34 1.73
N VAL A 58 4.39 -4.79 2.09
CA VAL A 58 3.63 -5.84 1.39
C VAL A 58 2.25 -5.28 1.08
N ASP A 59 1.99 -5.03 -0.19
CA ASP A 59 0.83 -4.25 -0.63
C ASP A 59 0.00 -4.98 -1.70
N PRO A 60 -1.34 -4.82 -1.70
CA PRO A 60 -2.20 -5.48 -2.69
C PRO A 60 -1.86 -5.15 -4.15
N TYR A 61 -1.37 -3.93 -4.43
CA TYR A 61 -1.00 -3.52 -5.78
C TYR A 61 0.09 -4.41 -6.39
N MET A 62 0.92 -5.03 -5.55
CA MET A 62 1.98 -5.93 -6.00
C MET A 62 1.39 -7.06 -6.84
N ARG A 63 0.31 -7.69 -6.37
CA ARG A 63 -0.43 -8.69 -7.13
C ARG A 63 -1.00 -8.12 -8.43
N ALA A 64 -1.58 -6.92 -8.38
CA ALA A 64 -2.22 -6.29 -9.53
C ALA A 64 -1.24 -5.88 -10.62
N TYR A 65 0.02 -5.59 -10.29
CA TYR A 65 0.99 -5.04 -11.23
C TYR A 65 2.22 -5.92 -11.51
N SER A 66 2.40 -7.05 -10.81
CA SER A 66 3.52 -7.97 -11.07
C SER A 66 3.60 -8.48 -12.51
N TYR A 67 2.48 -8.57 -13.24
CA TYR A 67 2.49 -8.93 -14.66
C TYR A 67 3.30 -7.96 -15.54
N LYS A 68 3.56 -6.73 -15.07
CA LYS A 68 4.39 -5.74 -15.75
C LYS A 68 5.89 -5.97 -15.56
N LEU A 69 6.28 -6.84 -14.62
CA LEU A 69 7.67 -7.20 -14.39
C LEU A 69 8.05 -8.38 -15.29
N PRO A 70 9.22 -8.34 -15.96
CA PRO A 70 9.80 -9.55 -16.55
C PRO A 70 10.01 -10.63 -15.49
N LEU A 71 9.79 -11.90 -15.84
CA LEU A 71 10.13 -13.02 -14.96
C LEU A 71 11.62 -12.99 -14.61
N GLY A 72 11.96 -13.38 -13.38
CA GLY A 72 13.31 -13.29 -12.83
C GLY A 72 13.68 -11.89 -12.28
N SER A 73 12.84 -10.87 -12.48
CA SER A 73 13.05 -9.55 -11.87
C SER A 73 12.89 -9.62 -10.36
N THR A 74 13.58 -8.74 -9.64
CA THR A 74 13.35 -8.55 -8.20
C THR A 74 11.89 -8.17 -7.95
N MET A 75 11.26 -8.83 -6.99
CA MET A 75 9.89 -8.55 -6.60
C MET A 75 9.78 -7.08 -6.15
N MET A 76 8.76 -6.38 -6.66
CA MET A 76 8.57 -4.95 -6.40
C MET A 76 8.20 -4.69 -4.93
N GLY A 77 8.48 -3.48 -4.46
CA GLY A 77 8.08 -3.05 -3.12
C GLY A 77 8.85 -1.83 -2.64
N SER A 78 8.24 -1.10 -1.71
CA SER A 78 8.91 -0.02 -0.98
C SER A 78 9.60 -0.58 0.26
N GLN A 79 10.69 0.06 0.67
CA GLN A 79 11.41 -0.27 1.90
C GLN A 79 11.72 0.97 2.72
N VAL A 80 11.91 0.76 4.02
CA VAL A 80 12.79 1.61 4.84
C VAL A 80 14.11 0.86 4.97
N ALA A 81 15.20 1.52 4.61
CA ALA A 81 16.54 0.94 4.62
C ALA A 81 17.53 1.87 5.32
N LYS A 82 18.54 1.31 5.98
CA LYS A 82 19.64 2.05 6.59
C LYS A 82 20.80 2.16 5.59
N ILE A 83 21.32 3.36 5.38
CA ILE A 83 22.49 3.58 4.51
C ILE A 83 23.72 3.09 5.25
N VAL A 84 24.44 2.13 4.66
CA VAL A 84 25.61 1.46 5.27
C VAL A 84 26.93 1.80 4.59
N ASP A 85 26.87 2.31 3.35
CA ASP A 85 28.02 2.87 2.62
C ASP A 85 27.49 3.91 1.62
N SER A 86 28.28 4.92 1.25
CA SER A 86 27.82 5.99 0.34
C SER A 86 28.96 6.70 -0.38
N LYS A 87 28.72 6.98 -1.66
CA LYS A 87 29.45 7.95 -2.49
C LYS A 87 28.53 9.09 -2.95
N ASN A 88 27.52 9.40 -2.14
CA ASN A 88 26.56 10.46 -2.38
C ASN A 88 26.30 11.24 -1.09
N ASP A 89 26.79 12.48 -1.03
CA ASP A 89 26.73 13.31 0.17
C ASP A 89 25.28 13.64 0.61
N ASN A 90 24.32 13.59 -0.31
CA ASN A 90 22.89 13.76 0.01
C ASN A 90 22.28 12.52 0.69
N TYR A 91 22.98 11.39 0.72
CA TYR A 91 22.55 10.15 1.37
C TYR A 91 23.68 9.68 2.31
N PRO A 92 23.83 10.31 3.49
CA PRO A 92 24.92 10.01 4.40
C PRO A 92 24.77 8.63 5.05
N ILE A 93 25.90 7.99 5.35
CA ILE A 93 25.98 6.73 6.08
C ILE A 93 25.30 6.89 7.46
N GLY A 94 24.55 5.86 7.87
CA GLY A 94 23.83 5.81 9.14
C GLY A 94 22.41 6.37 9.10
N ARG A 95 22.06 7.16 8.09
CA ARG A 95 20.69 7.67 7.88
C ARG A 95 19.76 6.57 7.38
N HIS A 96 18.46 6.75 7.58
CA HIS A 96 17.44 5.88 6.98
C HIS A 96 16.85 6.55 5.73
N VAL A 97 16.55 5.73 4.74
CA VAL A 97 16.01 6.14 3.45
C VAL A 97 14.80 5.30 3.11
N VAL A 98 13.77 5.94 2.57
CA VAL A 98 12.58 5.28 2.02
C VAL A 98 12.70 5.28 0.50
N GLY A 99 12.46 4.13 -0.13
CA GLY A 99 12.50 4.03 -1.59
C GLY A 99 11.91 2.73 -2.12
N GLU A 100 11.66 2.70 -3.43
CA GLU A 100 11.20 1.50 -4.15
C GLU A 100 12.38 0.59 -4.49
N PHE A 101 12.91 -0.08 -3.46
CA PHE A 101 14.08 -0.95 -3.61
C PHE A 101 13.74 -2.42 -3.91
N GLY A 102 12.45 -2.79 -3.94
CA GLY A 102 12.01 -4.18 -4.13
C GLY A 102 12.12 -5.02 -2.86
N TRP A 103 11.98 -6.33 -2.96
CA TRP A 103 12.18 -7.24 -1.83
C TRP A 103 13.60 -7.82 -1.85
N ARG A 104 14.50 -7.15 -1.14
CA ARG A 104 15.93 -7.48 -1.09
C ARG A 104 16.59 -6.95 0.17
N THR A 105 17.66 -7.60 0.59
CA THR A 105 18.40 -7.28 1.83
C THR A 105 19.35 -6.09 1.69
N LEU A 106 19.97 -5.92 0.52
CA LEU A 106 20.90 -4.83 0.22
C LEU A 106 20.64 -4.27 -1.17
N THR A 107 20.70 -2.95 -1.31
CA THR A 107 20.41 -2.22 -2.55
C THR A 107 21.46 -1.15 -2.80
N ILE A 108 22.00 -1.11 -4.02
CA ILE A 108 22.68 0.08 -4.52
C ILE A 108 21.61 1.04 -5.06
N GLY A 109 21.46 2.18 -4.41
CA GLY A 109 20.49 3.22 -4.74
C GLY A 109 21.13 4.48 -5.31
N THR A 110 20.31 5.32 -5.94
CA THR A 110 20.68 6.66 -6.42
C THR A 110 19.59 7.66 -6.04
N ALA A 111 19.83 8.95 -6.20
CA ALA A 111 18.81 9.99 -5.99
C ALA A 111 17.68 9.98 -7.07
N LYS A 112 17.82 9.17 -8.12
CA LYS A 112 16.90 9.19 -9.26
C LYS A 112 15.60 8.43 -8.94
N PRO A 113 14.47 8.87 -9.53
CA PRO A 113 13.23 8.10 -9.47
C PRO A 113 13.39 6.68 -10.01
N ALA A 114 12.84 5.70 -9.28
CA ALA A 114 12.90 4.28 -9.63
C ALA A 114 11.57 3.58 -9.30
N GLY A 115 11.51 2.27 -9.57
CA GLY A 115 10.35 1.45 -9.24
C GLY A 115 9.14 1.66 -10.16
N LEU A 116 8.00 1.15 -9.69
CA LEU A 116 6.72 1.19 -10.40
C LEU A 116 6.11 2.59 -10.33
N LEU A 117 6.21 3.24 -9.17
CA LEU A 117 5.60 4.55 -8.93
C LEU A 117 6.51 5.71 -9.36
N LYS A 118 7.72 5.42 -9.86
CA LYS A 118 8.70 6.42 -10.31
C LYS A 118 8.95 7.48 -9.24
N ARG A 119 9.18 7.03 -8.00
CA ARG A 119 9.50 7.92 -6.88
C ARG A 119 10.99 7.96 -6.61
N ALA A 120 11.52 9.15 -6.38
CA ALA A 120 12.87 9.31 -5.86
C ALA A 120 12.93 8.86 -4.40
N PRO A 121 14.02 8.22 -3.96
CA PRO A 121 14.18 7.88 -2.55
C PRO A 121 14.37 9.15 -1.72
N TYR A 122 13.83 9.16 -0.51
CA TYR A 122 13.93 10.30 0.40
C TYR A 122 14.43 9.85 1.77
N LEU A 123 15.20 10.73 2.43
CA LEU A 123 15.67 10.46 3.79
C LEU A 123 14.52 10.57 4.79
N VAL A 124 14.51 9.67 5.75
CA VAL A 124 13.66 9.78 6.93
C VAL A 124 14.04 11.08 7.67
N PRO A 125 13.07 11.99 7.94
CA PRO A 125 13.35 13.24 8.64
C PRO A 125 13.97 13.02 10.02
N ASP A 126 14.82 13.96 10.43
CA ASP A 126 15.32 14.04 11.80
C ASP A 126 14.20 14.53 12.73
N GLY A 127 14.07 13.94 13.93
CA GLY A 127 13.03 14.31 14.89
C GLY A 127 12.86 13.31 16.03
N GLU A 128 11.75 13.45 16.78
CA GLU A 128 11.35 12.45 17.78
C GLU A 128 11.37 11.03 17.20
N ALA A 129 11.59 10.03 18.06
CA ALA A 129 11.71 8.63 17.67
C ALA A 129 10.37 8.06 17.17
N ILE A 130 10.00 8.41 15.93
CA ILE A 130 8.88 7.81 15.20
C ILE A 130 9.32 6.41 14.74
N PRO A 131 8.54 5.35 15.02
CA PRO A 131 8.86 4.01 14.54
C PRO A 131 9.03 3.98 13.02
N LEU A 132 10.18 3.49 12.55
CA LEU A 132 10.57 3.52 11.13
C LEU A 132 9.55 2.83 10.21
N SER A 133 8.88 1.78 10.69
CA SER A 133 7.85 1.08 9.91
C SER A 133 6.66 1.97 9.52
N LEU A 134 6.40 3.06 10.25
CA LEU A 134 5.29 3.97 9.94
C LEU A 134 5.48 4.71 8.61
N PHE A 135 6.72 4.87 8.14
CA PHE A 135 7.04 5.44 6.82
C PHE A 135 6.62 4.54 5.64
N LEU A 136 6.25 3.28 5.91
CA LEU A 136 5.62 2.39 4.93
C LEU A 136 4.09 2.30 5.10
N GLY A 137 3.54 2.87 6.18
CA GLY A 137 2.11 2.87 6.52
C GLY A 137 1.51 4.28 6.49
N ILE A 138 1.11 4.79 7.66
CA ILE A 138 0.44 6.10 7.81
C ILE A 138 1.27 7.30 7.35
N LEU A 139 2.60 7.22 7.41
CA LEU A 139 3.50 8.27 6.88
C LEU A 139 4.00 7.91 5.47
N GLY A 140 3.51 6.82 4.91
CA GLY A 140 3.89 6.29 3.60
C GLY A 140 2.74 6.30 2.60
N LEU A 141 2.83 5.40 1.62
CA LEU A 141 1.84 5.28 0.55
C LEU A 141 0.41 5.01 1.08
N PRO A 142 0.17 4.07 2.03
CA PRO A 142 -1.17 3.85 2.55
C PRO A 142 -1.79 5.08 3.22
N GLY A 143 -0.99 5.82 4.01
CA GLY A 143 -1.42 7.05 4.63
C GLY A 143 -1.75 8.16 3.63
N ASN A 144 -0.90 8.35 2.62
CA ASN A 144 -1.16 9.30 1.54
C ASN A 144 -2.44 8.95 0.77
N SER A 145 -2.66 7.66 0.45
CA SER A 145 -3.89 7.20 -0.19
C SER A 145 -5.12 7.50 0.65
N ALA A 146 -5.05 7.28 1.96
CA ALA A 146 -6.14 7.61 2.88
C ALA A 146 -6.38 9.13 2.94
N TYR A 147 -5.32 9.92 3.12
CA TYR A 147 -5.40 11.37 3.30
C TYR A 147 -5.97 12.05 2.05
N PHE A 148 -5.30 11.89 0.90
CA PHE A 148 -5.70 12.57 -0.33
C PHE A 148 -6.98 11.97 -0.91
N GLY A 149 -7.11 10.64 -0.93
CA GLY A 149 -8.31 9.97 -1.41
C GLY A 149 -9.55 10.41 -0.63
N PHE A 150 -9.45 10.57 0.69
CA PHE A 150 -10.60 10.98 1.46
C PHE A 150 -10.81 12.51 1.42
N LEU A 151 -9.78 13.31 1.71
CA LEU A 151 -9.95 14.75 1.85
C LEU A 151 -10.15 15.49 0.51
N GLU A 152 -9.50 15.03 -0.57
CA GLU A 152 -9.58 15.72 -1.86
C GLU A 152 -10.62 15.14 -2.81
N ILE A 153 -10.84 13.81 -2.78
CA ILE A 153 -11.86 13.17 -3.64
C ILE A 153 -13.22 13.14 -2.94
N CYS A 154 -13.30 12.59 -1.73
CA CYS A 154 -14.57 12.56 -0.99
C CYS A 154 -14.97 13.93 -0.43
N LYS A 155 -14.02 14.82 -0.11
CA LYS A 155 -14.29 16.17 0.43
C LYS A 155 -15.31 16.17 1.59
N PRO A 156 -15.10 15.35 2.62
CA PRO A 156 -16.07 15.11 3.68
C PRO A 156 -16.48 16.40 4.38
N GLN A 157 -17.75 16.49 4.76
CA GLN A 157 -18.28 17.56 5.59
C GLN A 157 -18.63 17.04 6.98
N HIS A 158 -18.69 17.95 7.96
CA HIS A 158 -19.17 17.64 9.30
C HIS A 158 -20.54 16.94 9.23
N GLY A 159 -20.71 15.87 10.01
CA GLY A 159 -21.96 15.09 10.06
C GLY A 159 -22.22 14.18 8.85
N ASN A 160 -21.37 14.20 7.82
CA ASN A 160 -21.51 13.25 6.70
C ASN A 160 -21.40 11.79 7.18
N THR A 161 -22.16 10.92 6.54
CA THR A 161 -22.06 9.46 6.71
C THR A 161 -21.05 8.89 5.71
N VAL A 162 -20.05 8.19 6.22
CA VAL A 162 -18.92 7.65 5.47
C VAL A 162 -18.92 6.13 5.57
N ALA A 163 -19.03 5.45 4.42
CA ALA A 163 -18.82 4.01 4.33
C ALA A 163 -17.39 3.72 3.85
N ILE A 164 -16.76 2.69 4.41
CA ILE A 164 -15.38 2.32 4.07
C ILE A 164 -15.32 0.81 3.87
N SER A 165 -14.99 0.36 2.65
CA SER A 165 -14.72 -1.05 2.39
C SER A 165 -13.27 -1.39 2.72
N GLY A 166 -13.01 -2.62 3.19
CA GLY A 166 -11.68 -3.01 3.65
C GLY A 166 -11.21 -2.19 4.87
N ALA A 167 -12.14 -1.79 5.73
CA ALA A 167 -11.89 -0.84 6.83
C ALA A 167 -10.80 -1.31 7.81
N GLY A 168 -10.69 -2.62 8.05
CA GLY A 168 -9.64 -3.19 8.92
C GLY A 168 -8.26 -3.29 8.27
N GLY A 169 -8.03 -2.71 7.09
CA GLY A 169 -6.74 -2.67 6.41
C GLY A 169 -5.96 -1.37 6.63
N ALA A 170 -4.75 -1.31 6.08
CA ALA A 170 -3.85 -0.16 6.24
C ALA A 170 -4.49 1.16 5.81
N VAL A 171 -5.06 1.23 4.59
CA VAL A 171 -5.70 2.45 4.09
C VAL A 171 -7.03 2.73 4.80
N GLY A 172 -7.95 1.75 4.83
CA GLY A 172 -9.30 1.94 5.34
C GLY A 172 -9.36 2.36 6.81
N SER A 173 -8.44 1.87 7.64
CA SER A 173 -8.40 2.22 9.06
C SER A 173 -7.93 3.66 9.29
N HIS A 174 -7.04 4.16 8.43
CA HIS A 174 -6.62 5.55 8.45
C HIS A 174 -7.73 6.47 7.97
N VAL A 175 -8.44 6.11 6.89
CA VAL A 175 -9.59 6.87 6.39
C VAL A 175 -10.64 7.05 7.49
N GLY A 176 -10.97 5.98 8.23
CA GLY A 176 -11.97 6.07 9.29
C GLY A 176 -11.58 7.02 10.41
N GLN A 177 -10.33 6.98 10.86
CA GLN A 177 -9.84 7.91 11.88
C GLN A 177 -9.81 9.37 11.37
N ILE A 178 -9.41 9.60 10.11
CA ILE A 178 -9.49 10.94 9.50
C ILE A 178 -10.95 11.41 9.42
N ALA A 179 -11.89 10.52 9.08
CA ALA A 179 -13.32 10.81 9.07
C ALA A 179 -13.85 11.16 10.47
N LYS A 180 -13.40 10.48 11.52
CA LYS A 180 -13.72 10.85 12.90
C LYS A 180 -13.18 12.22 13.28
N ILE A 181 -11.95 12.55 12.89
CA ILE A 181 -11.38 13.90 13.07
C ILE A 181 -12.22 14.97 12.35
N LYS A 182 -12.80 14.63 11.20
CA LYS A 182 -13.74 15.49 10.46
C LYS A 182 -15.18 15.46 10.99
N SER A 183 -15.42 14.83 12.13
CA SER A 183 -16.73 14.70 12.78
C SER A 183 -17.79 14.04 11.87
N CYS A 184 -17.37 13.03 11.11
CA CYS A 184 -18.28 12.20 10.33
C CYS A 184 -18.84 11.02 11.16
N ASN A 185 -19.95 10.46 10.68
CA ASN A 185 -20.46 9.16 11.10
C ASN A 185 -19.79 8.08 10.23
N VAL A 186 -19.07 7.14 10.83
CA VAL A 186 -18.15 6.24 10.13
C VAL A 186 -18.63 4.79 10.24
N ILE A 187 -18.81 4.17 9.07
CA ILE A 187 -19.24 2.79 8.91
C ILE A 187 -18.09 2.00 8.27
N GLY A 188 -17.52 1.06 9.03
CA GLY A 188 -16.45 0.20 8.56
C GLY A 188 -16.98 -1.15 8.08
N ILE A 189 -16.61 -1.58 6.88
CA ILE A 189 -16.96 -2.91 6.37
C ILE A 189 -15.68 -3.76 6.35
N SER A 190 -15.68 -4.85 7.11
CA SER A 190 -14.51 -5.71 7.30
C SER A 190 -14.89 -7.19 7.34
N GLY A 191 -13.89 -8.09 7.37
CA GLY A 191 -14.08 -9.52 7.14
C GLY A 191 -13.89 -10.42 8.37
N SER A 192 -13.86 -9.86 9.58
CA SER A 192 -13.85 -10.62 10.84
C SER A 192 -14.36 -9.80 12.03
N ASP A 193 -14.87 -10.48 13.04
CA ASP A 193 -15.35 -9.84 14.27
C ASP A 193 -14.21 -9.22 15.07
N GLU A 194 -13.02 -9.83 15.07
CA GLU A 194 -11.81 -9.27 15.68
C GLU A 194 -11.45 -7.90 15.09
N LYS A 195 -11.45 -7.79 13.75
CA LYS A 195 -11.23 -6.50 13.07
C LYS A 195 -12.30 -5.49 13.43
N ASN A 196 -13.55 -5.92 13.54
CA ASN A 196 -14.67 -5.06 13.92
C ASN A 196 -14.58 -4.56 15.36
N ILE A 197 -14.14 -5.39 16.31
CA ILE A 197 -13.86 -4.99 17.70
C ILE A 197 -12.78 -3.91 17.71
N TRP A 198 -11.69 -4.12 16.99
CA TRP A 198 -10.62 -3.13 16.87
C TRP A 198 -11.07 -1.83 16.19
N LEU A 199 -11.85 -1.91 15.11
CA LEU A 199 -12.37 -0.72 14.43
C LEU A 199 -13.24 0.14 15.35
N ARG A 200 -14.06 -0.48 16.21
CA ARG A 200 -14.81 0.24 17.24
C ARG A 200 -13.90 0.91 18.26
N SER A 201 -12.83 0.25 18.70
CA SER A 201 -11.91 0.84 19.69
C SER A 201 -11.14 2.05 19.15
N VAL A 202 -10.96 2.16 17.83
CA VAL A 202 -10.38 3.34 17.16
C VAL A 202 -11.44 4.35 16.66
N GLY A 203 -12.69 4.22 17.12
CA GLY A 203 -13.72 5.26 17.00
C GLY A 203 -14.72 5.09 15.86
N PHE A 204 -14.77 3.95 15.16
CA PHE A 204 -15.83 3.71 14.18
C PHE A 204 -17.20 3.56 14.88
N ASP A 205 -18.22 4.28 14.38
CA ASP A 205 -19.56 4.28 14.96
C ASP A 205 -20.29 2.96 14.68
N HIS A 206 -20.12 2.44 13.47
CA HIS A 206 -20.67 1.17 13.04
C HIS A 206 -19.63 0.32 12.32
N VAL A 207 -19.76 -0.99 12.48
CA VAL A 207 -18.93 -1.97 11.76
C VAL A 207 -19.81 -3.11 11.26
N ILE A 208 -19.49 -3.61 10.07
CA ILE A 208 -20.25 -4.64 9.35
C ILE A 208 -19.27 -5.76 9.02
N ASN A 209 -19.59 -6.99 9.44
CA ASN A 209 -18.83 -8.17 9.02
C ASN A 209 -19.46 -8.77 7.76
N TYR A 210 -18.91 -8.47 6.59
CA TYR A 210 -19.52 -8.90 5.31
C TYR A 210 -19.58 -10.42 5.13
N LYS A 211 -18.90 -11.20 5.97
CA LYS A 211 -18.94 -12.68 5.94
C LYS A 211 -20.08 -13.27 6.77
N THR A 212 -20.61 -12.53 7.74
CA THR A 212 -21.61 -13.07 8.68
C THR A 212 -22.94 -12.33 8.64
N GLU A 213 -23.01 -11.17 7.97
CA GLU A 213 -24.26 -10.44 7.76
C GLU A 213 -24.40 -9.93 6.32
N ASN A 214 -25.64 -9.70 5.89
CA ASN A 214 -25.92 -9.10 4.60
C ASN A 214 -25.63 -7.58 4.63
N VAL A 215 -24.66 -7.15 3.82
CA VAL A 215 -24.17 -5.76 3.80
C VAL A 215 -25.27 -4.76 3.46
N ALA A 216 -26.11 -5.03 2.45
CA ALA A 216 -27.19 -4.12 2.06
C ALA A 216 -28.20 -3.87 3.20
N THR A 217 -28.59 -4.91 3.95
CA THR A 217 -29.47 -4.79 5.12
C THR A 217 -28.77 -4.05 6.26
N ALA A 218 -27.50 -4.37 6.53
CA ALA A 218 -26.73 -3.70 7.57
C ALA A 218 -26.54 -2.20 7.29
N LEU A 219 -26.30 -1.82 6.04
CA LEU A 219 -26.18 -0.42 5.63
C LEU A 219 -27.49 0.36 5.81
N LYS A 220 -28.66 -0.24 5.60
CA LYS A 220 -29.94 0.43 5.90
C LYS A 220 -30.08 0.78 7.39
N ARG A 221 -29.60 -0.10 8.27
CA ARG A 221 -29.59 0.09 9.73
C ARG A 221 -28.56 1.14 10.16
N CYS A 222 -27.35 1.08 9.60
CA CYS A 222 -26.24 1.94 10.01
C CYS A 222 -26.23 3.33 9.33
N ALA A 223 -26.87 3.45 8.16
CA ALA A 223 -27.01 4.69 7.39
C ALA A 223 -28.48 4.90 7.01
N PRO A 224 -29.38 5.20 7.97
CA PRO A 224 -30.80 5.40 7.69
C PRO A 224 -31.02 6.54 6.69
N ASN A 225 -30.21 7.60 6.79
CA ASN A 225 -30.24 8.77 5.92
C ASN A 225 -29.30 8.68 4.71
N GLY A 226 -28.81 7.47 4.39
CA GLY A 226 -27.90 7.23 3.27
C GLY A 226 -26.43 7.57 3.54
N VAL A 227 -25.59 7.35 2.53
CA VAL A 227 -24.13 7.49 2.57
C VAL A 227 -23.69 8.70 1.72
N ASP A 228 -22.91 9.60 2.30
CA ASP A 228 -22.43 10.82 1.62
C ASP A 228 -21.04 10.63 0.99
N CYS A 229 -20.23 9.77 1.59
CA CYS A 229 -18.90 9.42 1.10
C CYS A 229 -18.68 7.91 1.16
N TYR A 230 -18.17 7.33 0.08
CA TYR A 230 -17.70 5.95 0.07
C TYR A 230 -16.21 5.90 -0.28
N PHE A 231 -15.41 5.33 0.61
CA PHE A 231 -14.01 5.02 0.31
C PHE A 231 -13.89 3.54 -0.06
N ASP A 232 -13.65 3.27 -1.34
CA ASP A 232 -13.68 1.93 -1.90
C ASP A 232 -12.28 1.34 -2.09
N ASN A 233 -11.96 0.32 -1.31
CA ASN A 233 -10.75 -0.49 -1.43
C ASN A 233 -11.01 -1.86 -2.08
N VAL A 234 -12.28 -2.21 -2.29
CA VAL A 234 -12.71 -3.60 -2.51
C VAL A 234 -13.33 -3.82 -3.87
N GLY A 235 -14.22 -2.94 -4.34
CA GLY A 235 -14.95 -3.11 -5.59
C GLY A 235 -16.06 -4.18 -5.53
N GLY A 236 -16.53 -4.64 -6.69
CA GLY A 236 -17.47 -5.75 -6.86
C GLY A 236 -18.85 -5.55 -6.22
N GLU A 237 -19.50 -6.66 -5.85
CA GLU A 237 -20.84 -6.67 -5.27
C GLU A 237 -20.99 -5.77 -4.03
N LEU A 238 -19.98 -5.76 -3.15
CA LEU A 238 -20.00 -4.93 -1.94
C LEU A 238 -20.09 -3.44 -2.29
N SER A 239 -19.41 -3.02 -3.35
CA SER A 239 -19.48 -1.63 -3.83
C SER A 239 -20.82 -1.31 -4.45
N SER A 240 -21.45 -2.28 -5.12
CA SER A 240 -22.82 -2.15 -5.60
C SER A 240 -23.80 -1.93 -4.45
N ASP A 241 -23.66 -2.67 -3.33
CA ASP A 241 -24.51 -2.53 -2.16
C ASP A 241 -24.37 -1.16 -1.49
N VAL A 242 -23.14 -0.62 -1.40
CA VAL A 242 -22.91 0.73 -0.87
C VAL A 242 -23.48 1.79 -1.81
N MET A 243 -23.26 1.65 -3.12
CA MET A 243 -23.76 2.61 -4.12
C MET A 243 -25.29 2.74 -4.12
N GLN A 244 -26.02 1.65 -3.86
CA GLN A 244 -27.49 1.69 -3.69
C GLN A 244 -27.96 2.43 -2.43
N ARG A 245 -27.06 2.72 -1.49
CA ARG A 245 -27.33 3.49 -0.26
C ARG A 245 -26.75 4.90 -0.30
N MET A 246 -26.12 5.30 -1.40
CA MET A 246 -25.54 6.63 -1.54
C MET A 246 -26.61 7.71 -1.67
N ASN A 247 -26.36 8.86 -1.06
CA ASN A 247 -27.17 10.06 -1.23
C ASN A 247 -26.93 10.69 -2.60
N ARG A 248 -27.90 11.51 -3.05
CA ARG A 248 -27.69 12.39 -4.20
C ARG A 248 -26.47 13.27 -3.94
N ASN A 249 -25.59 13.40 -4.94
CA ASN A 249 -24.31 14.11 -4.84
C ASN A 249 -23.29 13.47 -3.88
N GLY A 250 -23.51 12.22 -3.44
CA GLY A 250 -22.49 11.47 -2.71
C GLY A 250 -21.23 11.25 -3.55
N ARG A 251 -20.08 11.10 -2.89
CA ARG A 251 -18.76 11.01 -3.55
C ARG A 251 -18.08 9.70 -3.24
N ILE A 252 -17.44 9.11 -4.24
CA ILE A 252 -16.73 7.84 -4.12
C ILE A 252 -15.25 8.05 -4.42
N ALA A 253 -14.38 7.66 -3.50
CA ALA A 253 -12.96 7.51 -3.76
C ALA A 253 -12.67 6.05 -4.06
N VAL A 254 -12.43 5.74 -5.34
CA VAL A 254 -12.07 4.37 -5.78
C VAL A 254 -10.55 4.20 -5.63
N CYS A 255 -10.13 3.69 -4.47
CA CYS A 255 -8.72 3.50 -4.13
C CYS A 255 -8.19 2.16 -4.65
N GLY A 256 -9.03 1.12 -4.68
CA GLY A 256 -8.63 -0.21 -5.12
C GLY A 256 -9.81 -1.13 -5.34
N SER A 257 -9.53 -2.29 -5.95
CA SER A 257 -10.53 -3.33 -6.21
C SER A 257 -9.94 -4.70 -5.86
N ILE A 258 -9.67 -4.94 -4.57
CA ILE A 258 -8.93 -6.13 -4.14
C ILE A 258 -9.59 -7.45 -4.56
N VAL A 259 -10.90 -7.47 -4.75
CA VAL A 259 -11.64 -8.66 -5.23
C VAL A 259 -11.28 -9.03 -6.67
N SER A 260 -10.78 -8.06 -7.46
CA SER A 260 -10.35 -8.27 -8.84
C SER A 260 -8.88 -8.69 -8.96
N TYR A 261 -8.11 -8.70 -7.87
CA TYR A 261 -6.66 -8.91 -8.00
C TYR A 261 -6.30 -10.38 -8.19
N ASN A 262 -7.12 -11.31 -7.69
CA ASN A 262 -6.86 -12.75 -7.78
C ASN A 262 -7.75 -13.47 -8.79
N VAL A 263 -8.55 -12.74 -9.59
CA VAL A 263 -9.30 -13.39 -10.68
C VAL A 263 -8.35 -13.77 -11.81
N THR A 264 -8.70 -14.85 -12.51
CA THR A 264 -7.94 -15.30 -13.67
C THR A 264 -8.02 -14.25 -14.78
N HIS A 265 -6.95 -14.08 -15.54
CA HIS A 265 -6.89 -13.06 -16.60
C HIS A 265 -8.04 -13.26 -17.60
N GLY A 266 -8.92 -12.27 -17.75
CA GLY A 266 -10.12 -12.32 -18.60
C GLY A 266 -11.44 -12.46 -17.86
N GLU A 267 -11.44 -12.70 -16.55
CA GLU A 267 -12.64 -12.73 -15.72
C GLU A 267 -12.87 -11.37 -15.05
N LEU A 268 -14.10 -10.84 -15.13
CA LEU A 268 -14.52 -9.67 -14.35
C LEU A 268 -15.14 -10.13 -13.03
N PRO A 269 -14.93 -9.38 -11.91
CA PRO A 269 -15.66 -9.64 -10.68
C PRO A 269 -17.17 -9.60 -10.91
N LYS A 270 -17.93 -10.38 -10.14
CA LYS A 270 -19.39 -10.26 -10.14
C LYS A 270 -19.79 -8.88 -9.62
N GLU A 271 -20.57 -8.16 -10.43
CA GLU A 271 -21.19 -6.87 -10.09
C GLU A 271 -22.70 -6.96 -10.25
N LYS A 272 -23.47 -6.23 -9.44
CA LYS A 272 -24.91 -6.11 -9.64
C LYS A 272 -25.15 -5.06 -10.72
N GLN A 273 -25.98 -5.38 -11.73
CA GLN A 273 -26.38 -4.38 -12.71
C GLN A 273 -27.14 -3.24 -12.03
N PHE A 274 -26.68 -2.00 -12.23
CA PHE A 274 -27.42 -0.82 -11.83
C PHE A 274 -28.62 -0.65 -12.78
N GLN A 275 -29.84 -0.87 -12.28
CA GLN A 275 -31.00 -0.28 -12.94
C GLN A 275 -30.83 1.24 -12.88
N LYS A 276 -30.88 1.91 -14.04
CA LYS A 276 -30.72 3.37 -14.16
C LYS A 276 -31.55 4.11 -13.10
N ILE A 277 -30.88 4.62 -12.06
CA ILE A 277 -31.49 5.57 -11.11
C ILE A 277 -31.29 6.96 -11.68
N TYR A 278 -32.01 7.27 -12.77
CA TYR A 278 -32.22 8.64 -13.23
C TYR A 278 -33.62 8.71 -13.84
N ASN A 279 -34.62 8.97 -13.00
CA ASN A 279 -35.78 9.72 -13.47
C ASN A 279 -35.39 11.19 -13.30
N LEU A 280 -34.96 11.81 -14.41
CA LEU A 280 -34.94 13.26 -14.56
C LEU A 280 -36.38 13.77 -14.62
#